data_AF-A0A939Y9T4-F1
#
_entry.id   AF-A0A939Y9T4-F1
#
_cell.length_a   1.000
_cell.length_b   1.000
_cell.length_c   1.000
_cell.angle_alpha   90.00
_cell.angle_beta   90.00
_cell.angle_gamma   90.00
#
_symmetry.space_group_name_H-M   'P 1'
#
loop_
_entity.id
_entity.type
_entity.pdbx_description
1 polymer ?
#
loop_
_entity_poly.entity_id
_entity_poly.type
_entity_poly.pdbx_seq_one_letter_code
_entity_poly.pdbx_strand_id
1 'polypeptide(L)'
;MNLFTCAKRSLVIEHSEYFIRTYRRFMSEYDKGGDPEYIKNIILSDIHTRTCDNEYFLHDVYLALARAMWEIGRLPDDLLRITGDIIRSGADLEYYRIKSFPPESIARREANLNDFLCRIMLPNRAPRGRIPPDDADQAIYRVGDVFSYDDDGRRRLLVIADSVDQLPLLPLYFCCVPERYYDGALPTPSSLLNERLGLMGVFNRNTMISPESLAYVMHLDIPAGKYLELFDRDFMLKPAGSFYGELHINWPCTLKGFIECRPGCTEQFYPMNVRHGGTDPESIPEW
;
A
#
# COMPACT_ATOMS: atom_id res chain seq x y z
N MET A 1 36.76 -6.22 -27.37
CA MET A 1 35.28 -6.27 -27.39
C MET A 1 34.86 -7.56 -26.71
N ASN A 2 34.55 -7.51 -25.42
CA ASN A 2 34.09 -8.69 -24.67
C ASN A 2 32.58 -8.81 -24.83
N LEU A 3 32.15 -9.87 -25.51
CA LEU A 3 30.75 -10.27 -25.62
C LEU A 3 30.32 -10.78 -24.23
N PHE A 4 29.46 -10.01 -23.56
CA PHE A 4 28.83 -10.43 -22.31
C PHE A 4 27.95 -11.67 -22.60
N THR A 5 28.36 -12.82 -22.07
CA THR A 5 27.54 -14.03 -22.07
C THR A 5 26.39 -13.85 -21.08
N CYS A 6 25.21 -13.49 -21.58
CA CYS A 6 23.99 -13.39 -20.78
C CYS A 6 23.58 -14.80 -20.31
N ALA A 7 23.91 -15.15 -19.07
CA ALA A 7 23.59 -16.45 -18.50
C ALA A 7 22.12 -16.49 -18.04
N LYS A 8 21.45 -17.65 -18.17
CA LYS A 8 20.12 -17.92 -17.60
C LYS A 8 20.20 -18.06 -16.06
N ARG A 9 20.47 -16.98 -15.33
CA ARG A 9 20.31 -16.95 -13.87
C ARG A 9 18.95 -16.36 -13.49
N SER A 10 18.38 -16.89 -12.39
CA SER A 10 17.21 -16.32 -11.73
C SER A 10 17.51 -14.87 -11.34
N LEU A 11 16.81 -13.93 -11.98
CA LEU A 11 16.99 -12.49 -11.79
C LEU A 11 16.39 -12.03 -10.47
N VAL A 12 17.22 -11.92 -9.44
CA VAL A 12 16.84 -11.23 -8.21
C VAL A 12 17.27 -9.76 -8.34
N ILE A 13 16.51 -9.02 -9.13
CA ILE A 13 16.54 -7.54 -9.11
C ILE A 13 15.43 -6.96 -8.23
N GLU A 14 14.46 -7.78 -7.83
CA GLU A 14 13.47 -7.44 -6.82
C GLU A 14 14.10 -7.50 -5.44
N HIS A 15 14.35 -6.35 -4.82
CA HIS A 15 15.04 -6.31 -3.53
C HIS A 15 14.59 -5.14 -2.65
N SER A 16 14.04 -4.08 -3.22
CA SER A 16 13.50 -2.94 -2.47
C SER A 16 11.98 -2.91 -2.50
N GLU A 17 11.39 -2.36 -1.44
CA GLU A 17 9.95 -2.13 -1.37
C GLU A 17 9.48 -1.21 -2.52
N TYR A 18 10.29 -0.22 -2.90
CA TYR A 18 10.00 0.68 -4.03
C TYR A 18 9.91 -0.06 -5.35
N PHE A 19 10.86 -0.97 -5.63
CA PHE A 19 10.81 -1.81 -6.81
C PHE A 19 9.52 -2.64 -6.83
N ILE A 20 9.28 -3.38 -5.74
CA ILE A 20 8.16 -4.33 -5.63
C ILE A 20 6.82 -3.60 -5.77
N ARG A 21 6.66 -2.47 -5.08
CA ARG A 21 5.44 -1.66 -5.13
C ARG A 21 5.20 -1.10 -6.52
N THR A 22 6.24 -0.55 -7.16
CA THR A 22 6.15 0.01 -8.51
C THR A 22 5.78 -1.04 -9.53
N TYR A 23 6.48 -2.17 -9.53
CA TYR A 23 6.23 -3.29 -10.44
C TYR A 23 4.80 -3.83 -10.29
N ARG A 24 4.35 -4.07 -9.04
CA ARG A 24 3.00 -4.59 -8.77
C ARG A 24 1.91 -3.59 -9.14
N ARG A 25 2.11 -2.30 -8.83
CA ARG A 25 1.17 -1.24 -9.24
C ARG A 25 1.01 -1.22 -10.76
N PHE A 26 2.13 -1.26 -11.50
CA PHE A 26 2.09 -1.30 -12.96
C PHE A 26 1.32 -2.52 -13.47
N MET A 27 1.69 -3.72 -13.01
CA MET A 27 1.09 -4.97 -13.49
C MET A 27 -0.40 -5.05 -13.16
N SER A 28 -0.82 -4.60 -11.97
CA SER A 28 -2.23 -4.59 -11.58
C SER A 28 -3.08 -3.68 -12.49
N GLU A 29 -2.61 -2.46 -12.77
CA GLU A 29 -3.33 -1.56 -13.67
C GLU A 29 -3.35 -2.06 -15.11
N TYR A 30 -2.28 -2.71 -15.56
CA TYR A 30 -2.22 -3.36 -16.87
C TYR A 30 -3.24 -4.51 -16.98
N ASP A 31 -3.33 -5.33 -15.93
CA ASP A 31 -4.26 -6.45 -15.81
C ASP A 31 -5.73 -6.00 -15.81
N LYS A 32 -6.02 -4.88 -15.14
CA LYS A 32 -7.34 -4.20 -15.18
C LYS A 32 -7.71 -3.62 -16.54
N GLY A 33 -6.77 -3.59 -17.47
CA GLY A 33 -7.01 -3.15 -18.83
C GLY A 33 -6.39 -1.81 -19.20
N GLY A 34 -5.63 -1.19 -18.30
CA GLY A 34 -5.00 0.10 -18.52
C GLY A 34 -3.97 0.11 -19.65
N ASP A 35 -3.78 1.28 -20.23
CA ASP A 35 -2.77 1.52 -21.25
C ASP A 35 -1.36 1.56 -20.62
N PRO A 36 -0.39 0.74 -21.09
CA PRO A 36 0.94 0.67 -20.49
C PRO A 36 1.68 2.00 -20.40
N GLU A 37 1.56 2.83 -21.43
CA GLU A 37 2.27 4.11 -21.51
C GLU A 37 1.64 5.13 -20.55
N TYR A 38 0.31 5.16 -20.47
CA TYR A 38 -0.41 5.95 -19.48
C TYR A 38 -0.06 5.54 -18.04
N ILE A 39 -0.05 4.23 -17.72
CA ILE A 39 0.28 3.73 -16.38
C ILE A 39 1.71 4.14 -15.99
N LYS A 40 2.68 3.96 -16.90
CA LYS A 40 4.08 4.40 -16.71
C LYS A 40 4.14 5.88 -16.33
N ASN A 41 3.47 6.73 -17.12
CA ASN A 41 3.53 8.19 -16.96
C ASN A 41 2.87 8.64 -15.65
N ILE A 42 1.75 8.02 -15.25
CA ILE A 42 1.12 8.28 -13.95
C ILE A 42 2.05 7.88 -12.80
N ILE A 43 2.67 6.71 -12.87
CA ILE A 43 3.61 6.25 -11.83
C ILE A 43 4.81 7.19 -11.72
N LEU A 44 5.41 7.59 -12.84
CA LEU A 44 6.53 8.52 -12.83
C LEU A 44 6.10 9.89 -12.28
N SER A 45 4.98 10.44 -12.72
CA SER A 45 4.45 11.72 -12.23
C SER A 45 4.19 11.70 -10.72
N ASP A 46 3.59 10.62 -10.21
CA ASP A 46 3.33 10.45 -8.78
C ASP A 46 4.62 10.43 -7.96
N ILE A 47 5.69 9.86 -8.50
CA ILE A 47 6.94 9.72 -7.77
C ILE A 47 7.71 11.03 -7.80
N HIS A 48 7.80 11.69 -8.95
CA HIS A 48 8.46 13.00 -9.08
C HIS A 48 7.79 14.08 -8.22
N THR A 49 6.48 13.97 -7.95
CA THR A 49 5.76 14.88 -7.04
C THR A 49 5.96 14.54 -5.56
N ARG A 50 6.28 13.28 -5.22
CA ARG A 50 6.39 12.77 -3.84
C ARG A 50 7.82 12.75 -3.30
N THR A 51 8.83 12.56 -4.15
CA THR A 51 10.21 12.42 -3.71
C THR A 51 10.92 13.77 -3.70
N CYS A 52 11.15 14.28 -2.49
CA CYS A 52 12.13 15.33 -2.21
C CYS A 52 13.53 14.69 -2.34
N ASP A 53 14.29 15.08 -3.37
CA ASP A 53 15.76 14.97 -3.52
C ASP A 53 16.47 13.62 -3.38
N ASN A 54 15.78 12.49 -3.18
CA ASN A 54 16.44 11.19 -3.06
C ASN A 54 16.41 10.38 -4.37
N GLU A 55 17.42 10.61 -5.20
CA GLU A 55 17.63 9.96 -6.51
C GLU A 55 17.68 8.42 -6.43
N TYR A 56 18.09 7.84 -5.29
CA TYR A 56 18.23 6.39 -5.16
C TYR A 56 16.90 5.65 -5.27
N PHE A 57 15.79 6.23 -4.77
CA PHE A 57 14.48 5.61 -4.92
C PHE A 57 13.98 5.66 -6.36
N LEU A 58 14.38 6.67 -7.15
CA LEU A 58 14.03 6.77 -8.56
C LEU A 58 14.67 5.65 -9.37
N HIS A 59 15.88 5.21 -9.01
CA HIS A 59 16.54 4.10 -9.71
C HIS A 59 15.72 2.81 -9.63
N ASP A 60 15.23 2.45 -8.44
CA ASP A 60 14.38 1.26 -8.25
C ASP A 60 13.09 1.34 -9.06
N VAL A 61 12.53 2.53 -9.20
CA VAL A 61 11.30 2.79 -9.97
C VAL A 61 11.56 2.58 -11.46
N TYR A 62 12.64 3.14 -11.98
CA TYR A 62 13.03 2.93 -13.39
C TYR A 62 13.34 1.46 -13.67
N LEU A 63 14.05 0.76 -12.78
CA LEU A 63 14.32 -0.67 -12.90
C LEU A 63 13.02 -1.50 -12.91
N ALA A 64 12.07 -1.16 -12.03
CA ALA A 64 10.78 -1.84 -11.94
C ALA A 64 9.91 -1.62 -13.18
N LEU A 65 9.81 -0.37 -13.66
CA LEU A 65 9.06 -0.04 -14.88
C LEU A 65 9.69 -0.69 -16.11
N ALA A 66 11.01 -0.66 -16.24
CA ALA A 66 11.69 -1.28 -17.37
C ALA A 66 11.45 -2.79 -17.39
N ARG A 67 11.47 -3.45 -16.23
CA ARG A 67 11.10 -4.85 -16.13
C ARG A 67 9.66 -5.07 -16.55
N ALA A 68 8.72 -4.32 -15.98
CA ALA A 68 7.31 -4.55 -16.23
C ALA A 68 6.93 -4.33 -17.70
N MET A 69 7.43 -3.25 -18.31
CA MET A 69 7.21 -2.95 -19.72
C MET A 69 7.90 -3.95 -20.65
N TRP A 70 9.09 -4.45 -20.29
CA TRP A 70 9.74 -5.52 -21.04
C TRP A 70 8.94 -6.84 -20.97
N GLU A 71 8.43 -7.20 -19.79
CA GLU A 71 7.65 -8.40 -19.60
C GLU A 71 6.39 -8.42 -20.47
N ILE A 72 5.72 -7.29 -20.66
CA ILE A 72 4.55 -7.18 -21.56
C ILE A 72 4.92 -6.88 -23.03
N GLY A 73 6.21 -6.81 -23.38
CA GLY A 73 6.69 -6.56 -24.74
C GLY A 73 6.37 -5.14 -25.25
N ARG A 74 6.42 -4.14 -24.36
CA ARG A 74 6.13 -2.72 -24.63
C ARG A 74 7.17 -1.78 -24.03
N LEU A 75 8.40 -2.24 -23.79
CA LEU A 75 9.48 -1.40 -23.28
C LEU A 75 9.82 -0.29 -24.29
N PRO A 76 9.66 1.00 -23.94
CA PRO A 76 10.01 2.09 -24.84
C PRO A 76 11.52 2.41 -24.75
N ASP A 77 12.07 2.94 -25.85
CA ASP A 77 13.51 3.17 -26.01
C ASP A 77 14.07 4.18 -24.99
N ASP A 78 13.28 5.18 -24.62
CA ASP A 78 13.64 6.19 -23.61
C ASP A 78 13.85 5.55 -22.24
N LEU A 79 12.95 4.67 -21.83
CA LEU A 79 13.03 3.94 -20.57
C LEU A 79 14.20 2.96 -20.57
N LEU A 80 14.41 2.22 -21.67
CA LEU A 80 15.58 1.36 -21.85
C LEU A 80 16.89 2.14 -21.72
N ARG A 81 16.96 3.32 -22.34
CA ARG A 81 18.14 4.19 -22.26
C ARG A 81 18.39 4.62 -20.82
N ILE A 82 17.40 5.18 -20.14
CA ILE A 82 17.52 5.64 -18.75
C ILE A 82 17.95 4.50 -17.82
N THR A 83 17.30 3.34 -17.91
CA THR A 83 17.67 2.16 -17.12
C THR A 83 19.08 1.69 -17.43
N GLY A 84 19.49 1.70 -18.70
CA GLY A 84 20.85 1.39 -19.10
C GLY A 84 21.89 2.36 -18.52
N ASP A 85 21.56 3.65 -18.47
CA ASP A 85 22.44 4.68 -17.91
C ASP A 85 22.61 4.50 -16.39
N ILE A 86 21.54 4.19 -15.66
CA ILE A 86 21.57 3.89 -14.21
C ILE A 86 22.48 2.68 -13.91
N ILE A 87 22.35 1.60 -14.68
CA ILE A 87 23.11 0.37 -14.47
C ILE A 87 24.59 0.56 -14.84
N ARG A 88 24.88 1.13 -16.02
CA ARG A 88 26.26 1.29 -16.51
C ARG A 88 27.07 2.29 -15.71
N SER A 89 26.43 3.34 -15.20
CA SER A 89 27.09 4.32 -14.32
C SER A 89 27.33 3.75 -12.91
N GLY A 90 26.62 2.69 -12.53
CA GLY A 90 26.63 2.17 -11.16
C GLY A 90 25.93 3.09 -10.15
N ALA A 91 25.11 4.04 -10.61
CA ALA A 91 24.40 5.00 -9.75
C ALA A 91 23.50 4.31 -8.71
N ASP A 92 22.88 3.19 -9.10
CA ASP A 92 22.10 2.35 -8.21
C ASP A 92 22.97 1.65 -7.14
N LEU A 93 24.20 1.24 -7.49
CA LEU A 93 25.13 0.60 -6.55
C LEU A 93 25.69 1.58 -5.52
N GLU A 94 25.73 2.88 -5.85
CA GLU A 94 26.29 3.90 -4.95
C GLU A 94 25.51 3.99 -3.63
N TYR A 95 24.20 3.82 -3.68
CA TYR A 95 23.36 3.69 -2.47
C TYR A 95 23.89 2.61 -1.52
N TYR A 96 24.25 1.45 -2.07
CA TYR A 96 24.74 0.31 -1.29
C TYR A 96 26.13 0.56 -0.72
N ARG A 97 26.99 1.24 -1.48
CA ARG A 97 28.32 1.65 -1.02
C ARG A 97 28.22 2.63 0.15
N ILE A 98 27.36 3.64 0.04
CA ILE A 98 27.13 4.64 1.09
C ILE A 98 26.54 3.99 2.35
N LYS A 99 25.68 2.99 2.20
CA LYS A 99 25.11 2.23 3.33
C LYS A 99 26.02 1.11 3.84
N SER A 100 27.27 1.05 3.38
CA SER A 100 28.29 0.09 3.83
C SER A 100 27.84 -1.38 3.73
N PHE A 101 27.09 -1.72 2.69
CA PHE A 101 26.73 -3.12 2.43
C PHE A 101 27.98 -3.97 2.18
N PRO A 102 27.95 -5.28 2.50
CA PRO A 102 29.08 -6.17 2.23
C PRO A 102 29.50 -6.16 0.75
N PRO A 103 30.81 -6.14 0.42
CA PRO A 103 31.29 -6.10 -0.95
C PRO A 103 30.73 -7.23 -1.84
N GLU A 104 30.57 -8.43 -1.27
CA GLU A 104 29.95 -9.58 -1.94
C GLU A 104 28.49 -9.33 -2.34
N SER A 105 27.74 -8.56 -1.55
CA SER A 105 26.35 -8.20 -1.85
C SER A 105 26.28 -7.18 -2.98
N ILE A 106 27.21 -6.21 -3.00
CA ILE A 106 27.34 -5.23 -4.07
C ILE A 106 27.73 -5.92 -5.38
N ALA A 107 28.72 -6.82 -5.36
CA ALA A 107 29.14 -7.58 -6.53
C ALA A 107 28.01 -8.48 -7.08
N ARG A 108 27.24 -9.13 -6.19
CA ARG A 108 26.06 -9.91 -6.60
C ARG A 108 24.99 -9.04 -7.24
N ARG A 109 24.75 -7.85 -6.69
CA ARG A 109 23.78 -6.90 -7.25
C ARG A 109 24.23 -6.41 -8.63
N GLU A 110 25.48 -6.03 -8.78
CA GLU A 110 26.06 -5.63 -10.06
C GLU A 110 25.90 -6.72 -11.13
N ALA A 111 26.19 -7.98 -10.79
CA ALA A 111 25.97 -9.11 -11.69
C ALA A 111 24.49 -9.24 -12.10
N ASN A 112 23.56 -9.14 -11.14
CA ASN A 112 22.13 -9.21 -11.41
C ASN A 112 21.63 -8.06 -12.31
N LEU A 113 22.14 -6.84 -12.10
CA LEU A 113 21.80 -5.67 -12.92
C LEU A 113 22.34 -5.81 -14.35
N ASN A 114 23.55 -6.33 -14.51
CA ASN A 114 24.13 -6.57 -15.84
C ASN A 114 23.37 -7.66 -16.61
N ASP A 115 23.01 -8.76 -15.94
CA ASP A 115 22.15 -9.80 -16.51
C ASP A 115 20.77 -9.24 -16.88
N PHE A 116 20.21 -8.37 -16.03
CA PHE A 116 18.94 -7.69 -16.30
C PHE A 116 19.02 -6.81 -17.54
N LEU A 117 20.05 -5.97 -17.63
CA LEU A 117 20.25 -5.09 -18.77
C LEU A 117 20.39 -5.88 -20.08
N CYS A 118 21.20 -6.95 -20.08
CA CYS A 118 21.36 -7.82 -21.25
C CYS A 118 20.03 -8.43 -21.70
N ARG A 119 19.16 -8.79 -20.74
CA ARG A 119 17.85 -9.34 -21.02
C ARG A 119 16.89 -8.31 -21.63
N ILE A 120 16.80 -7.11 -21.04
CA ILE A 120 15.84 -6.10 -21.51
C ILE A 120 16.24 -5.44 -22.83
N MET A 121 17.52 -5.50 -23.20
CA MET A 121 18.01 -5.08 -24.52
C MET A 121 17.50 -5.96 -25.67
N LEU A 122 17.06 -7.18 -25.38
CA LEU A 122 16.48 -8.08 -26.38
C LEU A 122 14.94 -8.00 -26.30
N PRO A 123 14.22 -8.01 -27.44
CA PRO A 123 12.77 -8.09 -27.42
C PRO A 123 12.30 -9.34 -26.65
N ASN A 124 11.30 -9.17 -25.78
CA ASN A 124 10.70 -10.31 -25.09
C ASN A 124 9.97 -11.21 -26.10
N ARG A 125 10.46 -12.44 -26.26
CA ARG A 125 9.90 -13.43 -27.20
C ARG A 125 8.57 -14.03 -26.74
N ALA A 126 8.25 -13.90 -25.45
CA ALA A 126 6.99 -14.36 -24.87
C ALA A 126 6.43 -13.25 -23.96
N PRO A 127 5.84 -12.20 -24.54
CA PRO A 127 5.18 -11.15 -23.78
C PRO A 127 4.08 -11.72 -22.88
N ARG A 128 4.04 -11.25 -21.64
CA ARG A 128 2.99 -11.59 -20.68
C ARG A 128 1.65 -11.00 -21.13
N GLY A 129 0.64 -11.86 -21.24
CA GLY A 129 -0.75 -11.44 -21.40
C GLY A 129 -1.30 -10.74 -20.15
N ARG A 130 -2.48 -10.14 -20.26
CA ARG A 130 -3.21 -9.67 -19.08
C ARG A 130 -3.71 -10.86 -18.28
N ILE A 131 -3.61 -10.77 -16.96
CA ILE A 131 -4.26 -11.71 -16.05
C ILE A 131 -5.57 -11.05 -15.63
N PRO A 132 -6.73 -11.64 -15.90
CA PRO A 132 -7.98 -11.08 -15.40
C PRO A 132 -7.93 -11.02 -13.86
N PRO A 133 -8.53 -10.00 -13.22
CA PRO A 133 -8.66 -10.00 -11.78
C PRO A 133 -9.35 -11.29 -11.34
N ASP A 134 -8.83 -11.96 -10.31
CA ASP A 134 -9.61 -13.00 -9.65
C ASP A 134 -10.91 -12.35 -9.14
N ASP A 135 -12.04 -13.07 -9.16
CA ASP A 135 -13.31 -12.55 -8.61
C ASP A 135 -13.16 -12.08 -7.14
N ALA A 136 -12.13 -12.58 -6.45
CA ALA A 136 -11.76 -12.20 -5.10
C ALA A 136 -11.14 -10.78 -5.00
N ASP A 137 -10.50 -10.27 -6.06
CA ASP A 137 -9.86 -8.95 -6.12
C ASP A 137 -10.85 -7.82 -6.48
N GLN A 138 -12.11 -8.15 -6.76
CA GLN A 138 -13.16 -7.16 -6.96
C GLN A 138 -13.53 -6.54 -5.61
N ALA A 139 -13.78 -5.22 -5.60
CA ALA A 139 -14.35 -4.55 -4.45
C ALA A 139 -15.72 -5.17 -4.14
N ILE A 140 -15.79 -6.01 -3.11
CA ILE A 140 -17.01 -6.72 -2.68
C ILE A 140 -18.03 -5.72 -2.10
N TYR A 141 -17.55 -4.58 -1.62
CA TYR A 141 -18.36 -3.55 -0.98
C TYR A 141 -18.21 -2.22 -1.69
N ARG A 142 -19.29 -1.46 -1.78
CA ARG A 142 -19.30 -0.10 -2.32
C ARG A 142 -19.39 0.90 -1.19
N VAL A 143 -18.71 2.04 -1.36
CA VAL A 143 -18.93 3.20 -0.49
C VAL A 143 -20.41 3.54 -0.47
N GLY A 144 -20.98 3.66 0.73
CA GLY A 144 -22.41 3.84 0.95
C GLY A 144 -23.15 2.56 1.34
N ASP A 145 -22.59 1.38 1.13
CA ASP A 145 -23.28 0.14 1.49
C ASP A 145 -23.47 0.02 3.00
N VAL A 146 -24.67 -0.42 3.39
CA VAL A 146 -25.05 -0.66 4.78
C VAL A 146 -25.41 -2.12 4.94
N PHE A 147 -24.77 -2.76 5.90
CA PHE A 147 -25.01 -4.14 6.29
C PHE A 147 -25.54 -4.20 7.72
N SER A 148 -26.35 -5.19 8.03
CA SER A 148 -26.72 -5.54 9.41
C SER A 148 -26.00 -6.81 9.84
N TYR A 149 -25.65 -6.88 11.12
CA TYR A 149 -25.08 -8.06 11.76
C TYR A 149 -25.63 -8.22 13.19
N ASP A 150 -25.53 -9.44 13.71
CA ASP A 150 -25.88 -9.76 15.10
C ASP A 150 -24.69 -9.45 16.03
N ASP A 151 -24.95 -8.68 17.08
CA ASP A 151 -24.03 -8.35 18.16
C ASP A 151 -24.70 -8.76 19.47
N ASP A 152 -24.41 -10.00 19.90
CA ASP A 152 -24.97 -10.63 21.11
C ASP A 152 -26.51 -10.63 21.15
N GLY A 153 -27.14 -11.10 20.07
CA GLY A 153 -28.60 -11.19 19.95
C GLY A 153 -29.29 -9.86 19.64
N ARG A 154 -28.52 -8.80 19.37
CA ARG A 154 -29.01 -7.47 19.01
C ARG A 154 -28.52 -7.07 17.63
N ARG A 155 -29.35 -6.35 16.87
CA ARG A 155 -28.98 -5.94 15.51
C ARG A 155 -28.14 -4.68 15.52
N ARG A 156 -26.97 -4.71 14.89
CA ARG A 156 -26.17 -3.52 14.57
C ARG A 156 -26.04 -3.31 13.08
N LEU A 157 -25.64 -2.09 12.70
CA LEU A 157 -25.40 -1.70 11.33
C LEU A 157 -23.93 -1.36 11.11
N LEU A 158 -23.40 -1.77 9.97
CA LEU A 158 -22.08 -1.47 9.46
C LEU A 158 -22.24 -0.65 8.17
N VAL A 159 -21.65 0.53 8.13
CA VAL A 159 -21.66 1.42 6.97
C VAL A 159 -20.27 1.44 6.36
N ILE A 160 -20.16 1.23 5.05
CA ILE A 160 -18.93 1.43 4.30
C ILE A 160 -18.85 2.91 3.95
N ALA A 161 -18.07 3.67 4.70
CA ALA A 161 -18.02 5.12 4.57
C ALA A 161 -17.05 5.61 3.50
N ASP A 162 -15.98 4.85 3.25
CA ASP A 162 -15.00 5.13 2.20
C ASP A 162 -14.22 3.86 1.86
N SER A 163 -13.47 3.89 0.75
CA SER A 163 -12.56 2.82 0.35
C SER A 163 -11.29 3.37 -0.27
N VAL A 164 -10.15 2.82 0.11
CA VAL A 164 -8.86 3.12 -0.51
C VAL A 164 -8.30 1.88 -1.15
N ASP A 165 -8.07 1.96 -2.46
CA ASP A 165 -7.33 0.95 -3.20
C ASP A 165 -5.85 1.05 -2.83
N GLN A 166 -5.40 0.11 -2.00
CA GLN A 166 -3.99 0.01 -1.62
C GLN A 166 -3.31 -1.10 -2.41
N LEU A 167 -2.99 -0.88 -3.68
CA LEU A 167 -2.23 -1.89 -4.43
C LEU A 167 -0.83 -2.06 -3.82
N PRO A 168 -0.38 -3.30 -3.51
CA PRO A 168 -0.92 -4.61 -3.90
C PRO A 168 -1.77 -5.34 -2.83
N LEU A 169 -2.17 -4.67 -1.76
CA LEU A 169 -3.06 -5.19 -0.74
C LEU A 169 -4.52 -5.15 -1.20
N LEU A 170 -5.36 -5.95 -0.53
CA LEU A 170 -6.81 -5.89 -0.67
C LEU A 170 -7.31 -4.47 -0.36
N PRO A 171 -8.39 -4.00 -1.02
CA PRO A 171 -9.00 -2.71 -0.72
C PRO A 171 -9.22 -2.55 0.78
N LEU A 172 -8.86 -1.37 1.30
CA LEU A 172 -9.15 -0.98 2.67
C LEU A 172 -10.47 -0.22 2.69
N TYR A 173 -11.42 -0.71 3.46
CA TYR A 173 -12.71 -0.09 3.69
C TYR A 173 -12.67 0.65 5.02
N PHE A 174 -13.11 1.91 4.99
CA PHE A 174 -13.41 2.67 6.18
C PHE A 174 -14.82 2.32 6.60
N CYS A 175 -14.95 1.62 7.73
CA CYS A 175 -16.22 1.12 8.20
C CYS A 175 -16.66 1.88 9.45
N CYS A 176 -17.96 2.12 9.55
CA CYS A 176 -18.57 2.85 10.67
C CYS A 176 -19.73 2.05 11.23
N VAL A 177 -19.85 2.07 12.55
CA VAL A 177 -20.93 1.41 13.28
C VAL A 177 -21.63 2.46 14.14
N PRO A 178 -22.93 2.74 13.93
CA PRO A 178 -23.68 3.62 14.80
C PRO A 178 -23.68 3.16 16.27
N GLU A 179 -23.81 4.11 17.22
CA GLU A 179 -23.94 3.79 18.65
C GLU A 179 -25.21 2.97 18.94
N ARG A 180 -26.26 3.22 18.16
CA ARG A 180 -27.59 2.65 18.35
C ARG A 180 -27.70 1.20 17.83
N TYR A 181 -28.46 0.39 18.56
CA TYR A 181 -28.94 -0.92 18.13
C TYR A 181 -30.31 -0.82 17.44
N TYR A 182 -30.56 -1.69 16.47
CA TYR A 182 -31.69 -1.66 15.54
C TYR A 182 -32.56 -2.90 15.63
N ASP A 183 -32.95 -3.24 16.86
CA ASP A 183 -33.75 -4.44 17.20
C ASP A 183 -35.20 -4.37 16.66
N GLY A 184 -35.60 -3.24 16.07
CA GLY A 184 -36.92 -3.00 15.49
C GLY A 184 -36.86 -2.57 14.02
N ALA A 185 -37.55 -1.47 13.69
CA ALA A 185 -37.56 -0.92 12.35
C ALA A 185 -36.17 -0.41 11.94
N LEU A 186 -35.78 -0.69 10.70
CA LEU A 186 -34.56 -0.16 10.09
C LEU A 186 -34.66 1.36 9.96
N PRO A 187 -33.53 2.09 10.07
CA PRO A 187 -33.53 3.54 9.93
C PRO A 187 -33.81 3.93 8.48
N THR A 188 -34.26 5.17 8.27
CA THR A 188 -34.22 5.76 6.93
C THR A 188 -32.79 6.20 6.60
N PRO A 189 -32.40 6.27 5.31
CA PRO A 189 -31.08 6.76 4.91
C PRO A 189 -30.71 8.10 5.55
N SER A 190 -31.65 9.05 5.55
CA SER A 190 -31.45 10.38 6.14
C SER A 190 -31.30 10.33 7.66
N SER A 191 -32.02 9.44 8.36
CA SER A 191 -31.84 9.27 9.80
C SER A 191 -30.47 8.70 10.12
N LEU A 192 -30.03 7.69 9.35
CA LEU A 192 -28.76 7.00 9.55
C LEU A 192 -27.56 7.93 9.31
N LEU A 193 -27.63 8.80 8.30
CA LEU A 193 -26.60 9.80 7.99
C LEU A 193 -26.45 10.89 9.06
N ASN A 194 -27.35 10.97 10.04
CA ASN A 194 -27.30 11.91 11.16
C ASN A 194 -27.17 11.18 12.50
N GLU A 195 -27.04 9.85 12.49
CA GLU A 195 -26.90 9.04 13.70
C GLU A 195 -25.48 9.16 14.25
N ARG A 196 -25.36 9.12 15.58
CA ARG A 196 -24.05 9.17 16.23
C ARG A 196 -23.30 7.86 15.99
N LEU A 197 -22.03 7.97 15.63
CA LEU A 197 -21.15 6.82 15.40
C LEU A 197 -20.52 6.36 16.70
N GLY A 198 -20.57 5.05 16.97
CA GLY A 198 -20.02 4.44 18.17
C GLY A 198 -18.68 3.75 17.96
N LEU A 199 -18.42 3.27 16.75
CA LEU A 199 -17.15 2.68 16.38
C LEU A 199 -16.79 2.98 14.93
N MET A 200 -15.49 3.13 14.70
CA MET A 200 -14.90 3.28 13.38
C MET A 200 -13.66 2.39 13.29
N GLY A 201 -13.42 1.82 12.12
CA GLY A 201 -12.23 1.04 11.86
C GLY A 201 -11.91 0.96 10.37
N VAL A 202 -10.69 0.53 10.08
CA VAL A 202 -10.21 0.29 8.72
C VAL A 202 -10.00 -1.20 8.56
N PHE A 203 -10.68 -1.80 7.58
CA PHE A 203 -10.68 -3.25 7.39
C PHE A 203 -10.42 -3.61 5.94
N ASN A 204 -9.85 -4.78 5.69
CA ASN A 204 -9.92 -5.42 4.38
C ASN A 204 -10.93 -6.58 4.47
N ARG A 205 -11.23 -7.22 3.33
CA ARG A 205 -12.18 -8.35 3.28
C ARG A 205 -11.84 -9.51 4.25
N ASN A 206 -10.57 -9.66 4.65
CA ASN A 206 -10.12 -10.74 5.53
C ASN A 206 -10.17 -10.34 7.02
N THR A 207 -10.17 -9.04 7.33
CA THR A 207 -10.21 -8.54 8.72
C THR A 207 -11.58 -8.03 9.14
N MET A 208 -12.51 -7.91 8.20
CA MET A 208 -13.90 -7.53 8.47
C MET A 208 -14.72 -8.75 8.95
N ILE A 209 -15.89 -8.46 9.53
CA ILE A 209 -16.93 -9.48 9.78
C ILE A 209 -17.14 -10.30 8.51
N SER A 210 -17.18 -11.63 8.66
CA SER A 210 -17.33 -12.55 7.53
C SER A 210 -18.55 -12.18 6.69
N PRO A 211 -18.46 -12.20 5.35
CA PRO A 211 -19.56 -11.83 4.47
C PRO A 211 -20.87 -12.59 4.76
N GLU A 212 -20.76 -13.85 5.20
CA GLU A 212 -21.89 -14.71 5.57
C GLU A 212 -22.68 -14.20 6.78
N SER A 213 -22.05 -13.41 7.65
CA SER A 213 -22.65 -12.82 8.85
C SER A 213 -23.21 -11.43 8.60
N LEU A 214 -23.08 -10.91 7.37
CA LEU A 214 -23.57 -9.61 6.95
C LEU A 214 -24.81 -9.77 6.09
N ALA A 215 -25.91 -9.14 6.48
CA ALA A 215 -27.09 -9.01 5.64
C ALA A 215 -27.16 -7.59 5.06
N TYR A 216 -27.23 -7.47 3.74
CA TYR A 216 -27.37 -6.16 3.08
C TYR A 216 -28.69 -5.48 3.48
N VAL A 217 -28.62 -4.18 3.76
CA VAL A 217 -29.77 -3.38 4.22
C VAL A 217 -30.15 -2.32 3.20
N MET A 218 -29.22 -1.43 2.85
CA MET A 218 -29.46 -0.31 1.94
C MET A 218 -28.14 0.26 1.40
N HIS A 219 -28.25 1.20 0.46
CA HIS A 219 -27.15 2.04 0.02
C HIS A 219 -27.41 3.49 0.44
N LEU A 220 -26.37 4.17 0.92
CA LEU A 220 -26.38 5.58 1.28
C LEU A 220 -25.62 6.38 0.23
N ASP A 221 -26.25 7.43 -0.29
CA ASP A 221 -25.56 8.47 -1.03
C ASP A 221 -24.78 9.34 -0.04
N ILE A 222 -23.58 8.90 0.33
CA ILE A 222 -22.69 9.65 1.21
C ILE A 222 -22.07 10.79 0.38
N PRO A 223 -22.39 12.07 0.66
CA PRO A 223 -21.77 13.18 -0.04
C PRO A 223 -20.24 13.17 0.19
N ALA A 224 -19.48 13.48 -0.85
CA ALA A 224 -18.03 13.60 -0.75
C ALA A 224 -17.64 14.54 0.39
N GLY A 225 -16.80 14.07 1.31
CA GLY A 225 -16.36 14.84 2.48
C GLY A 225 -17.32 14.82 3.68
N LYS A 226 -18.57 14.35 3.55
CA LYS A 226 -19.48 14.21 4.70
C LYS A 226 -18.96 13.20 5.73
N TYR A 227 -18.22 12.20 5.29
CA TYR A 227 -17.52 11.29 6.18
C TYR A 227 -16.55 12.05 7.11
N LEU A 228 -15.86 13.10 6.63
CA LEU A 228 -14.98 13.94 7.47
C LEU A 228 -15.76 14.71 8.55
N GLU A 229 -17.03 15.03 8.31
CA GLU A 229 -17.93 15.64 9.29
C GLU A 229 -18.50 14.60 10.26
N LEU A 230 -18.74 13.37 9.79
CA LEU A 230 -19.12 12.22 10.61
C LEU A 230 -17.96 11.76 11.52
N PHE A 231 -16.72 12.07 11.14
CA PHE A 231 -15.47 11.70 11.83
C PHE A 231 -14.91 12.85 12.67
N ASP A 232 -15.71 13.38 13.61
CA ASP A 232 -15.26 14.40 14.57
C ASP A 232 -13.82 14.13 15.06
N ARG A 233 -13.05 15.21 15.27
CA ARG A 233 -11.58 15.31 15.12
C ARG A 233 -10.68 14.29 15.85
N ASP A 234 -11.24 13.41 16.67
CA ASP A 234 -10.56 12.43 17.50
C ASP A 234 -10.71 11.02 16.92
N PHE A 235 -9.82 10.70 15.98
CA PHE A 235 -9.68 9.36 15.43
C PHE A 235 -9.01 8.44 16.47
N MET A 236 -9.67 7.37 16.90
CA MET A 236 -9.01 6.24 17.58
C MET A 236 -8.99 5.02 16.66
N LEU A 237 -7.82 4.72 16.09
CA LEU A 237 -7.58 3.45 15.40
C LEU A 237 -7.47 2.34 16.44
N LYS A 238 -8.49 1.48 16.52
CA LYS A 238 -8.41 0.25 17.33
C LYS A 238 -7.90 -0.92 16.49
N PRO A 239 -6.96 -1.74 17.00
CA PRO A 239 -6.44 -2.91 16.30
C PRO A 239 -7.47 -4.05 16.24
N ALA A 240 -7.28 -4.94 15.26
CA ALA A 240 -8.16 -6.06 14.88
C ALA A 240 -8.53 -7.06 16.00
N GLY A 241 -7.89 -6.99 17.17
CA GLY A 241 -8.18 -7.86 18.32
C GLY A 241 -9.15 -7.28 19.36
N SER A 242 -9.70 -6.09 19.15
CA SER A 242 -10.44 -5.37 20.21
C SER A 242 -11.89 -5.07 19.84
N PHE A 243 -12.73 -6.12 19.80
CA PHE A 243 -14.14 -5.97 20.19
C PHE A 243 -14.32 -6.09 21.71
N TYR A 244 -13.37 -6.69 22.45
CA TYR A 244 -13.18 -6.52 23.89
C TYR A 244 -11.69 -6.67 24.23
N GLY A 245 -11.12 -5.72 24.97
CA GLY A 245 -9.72 -5.74 25.44
C GLY A 245 -8.98 -4.44 25.13
N GLU A 246 -8.68 -3.67 26.17
CA GLU A 246 -8.00 -2.37 26.10
C GLU A 246 -6.55 -2.51 25.63
N LEU A 247 -6.20 -1.72 24.62
CA LEU A 247 -4.82 -1.37 24.32
C LEU A 247 -4.79 0.09 23.88
N HIS A 248 -4.19 0.94 24.72
CA HIS A 248 -3.91 2.32 24.41
C HIS A 248 -2.82 2.38 23.33
N ILE A 249 -3.19 2.81 22.13
CA ILE A 249 -2.21 3.18 21.12
C ILE A 249 -2.17 4.71 21.03
N ASN A 250 -1.14 5.30 21.64
CA ASN A 250 -0.82 6.71 21.47
C ASN A 250 -0.21 6.91 20.07
N TRP A 251 -1.04 7.23 19.07
CA TRP A 251 -0.56 7.84 17.82
C TRP A 251 -0.78 9.36 17.91
N PRO A 252 0.23 10.20 17.59
CA PRO A 252 0.10 11.65 17.76
C PRO A 252 -0.57 12.36 16.56
N CYS A 253 -1.14 11.64 15.60
CA CYS A 253 -1.61 12.24 14.35
C CYS A 253 -3.13 12.13 14.21
N THR A 254 -3.83 13.25 14.24
CA THR A 254 -5.25 13.35 13.85
C THR A 254 -5.44 12.98 12.37
N LEU A 255 -6.64 12.55 11.96
CA LEU A 255 -6.97 12.23 10.56
C LEU A 255 -6.68 13.41 9.61
N LYS A 256 -6.77 14.64 10.14
CA LYS A 256 -6.36 15.86 9.45
C LYS A 256 -4.89 15.81 9.05
N GLY A 257 -4.00 15.24 9.87
CA GLY A 257 -2.60 14.96 9.51
C GLY A 257 -2.43 13.81 8.51
N PHE A 258 -3.35 12.84 8.44
CA PHE A 258 -3.30 11.77 7.43
C PHE A 258 -3.78 12.24 6.05
N ILE A 259 -4.71 13.20 6.02
CA ILE A 259 -5.30 13.78 4.79
C ILE A 259 -4.51 15.02 4.32
N GLU A 260 -3.98 15.84 5.24
CA GLU A 260 -3.11 16.98 4.93
C GLU A 260 -1.64 16.58 4.75
N CYS A 261 -1.24 15.37 5.16
CA CYS A 261 -0.14 14.68 4.50
C CYS A 261 -0.58 14.37 3.07
N ARG A 262 -0.46 15.39 2.21
CA ARG A 262 -0.30 15.17 0.78
C ARG A 262 0.70 14.03 0.57
N PRO A 263 0.58 13.28 -0.53
CA PRO A 263 1.60 12.30 -0.86
C PRO A 263 2.93 13.06 -0.99
N GLY A 264 3.85 12.93 -0.01
CA GLY A 264 5.09 13.72 -0.02
C GLY A 264 5.81 13.91 1.34
N CYS A 265 5.16 13.73 2.49
CA CYS A 265 5.86 13.82 3.78
C CYS A 265 6.12 12.43 4.40
N THR A 266 7.22 11.79 4.01
CA THR A 266 7.83 10.71 4.80
C THR A 266 9.08 11.25 5.47
N GLU A 267 8.90 12.02 6.55
CA GLU A 267 9.98 12.15 7.53
C GLU A 267 9.98 10.87 8.39
N GLN A 268 11.02 10.07 8.12
CA GLN A 268 11.75 9.20 9.05
C GLN A 268 11.03 8.80 10.35
N PHE A 269 10.57 7.55 10.43
CA PHE A 269 10.44 6.86 11.70
C PHE A 269 11.30 5.59 11.67
N TYR A 270 12.54 5.73 12.14
CA TYR A 270 13.31 4.62 12.69
C TYR A 270 12.61 4.12 13.97
N PRO A 271 12.68 2.81 14.28
CA PRO A 271 12.15 2.31 15.54
C PRO A 271 13.02 2.84 16.69
N MET A 272 12.49 3.78 17.47
CA MET A 272 13.04 4.07 18.79
C MET A 272 12.72 2.89 19.71
N ASN A 273 13.76 2.23 20.19
CA ASN A 273 13.71 1.31 21.31
C ASN A 273 13.05 2.02 22.51
N VAL A 274 11.86 1.58 22.90
CA VAL A 274 11.25 1.98 24.16
C VAL A 274 11.88 1.13 25.27
N ARG A 275 12.83 1.73 26.01
CA ARG A 275 13.12 1.31 27.38
C ARG A 275 11.99 1.82 28.27
N HIS A 276 11.31 0.92 28.96
CA HIS A 276 10.41 1.31 30.06
C HIS A 276 11.24 1.88 31.21
N GLY A 277 10.85 3.08 31.66
CA GLY A 277 11.34 3.67 32.91
C GLY A 277 10.55 3.16 34.11
N GLY A 278 11.20 3.15 35.28
CA GLY A 278 10.59 2.89 36.57
C GLY A 278 11.63 2.78 37.69
N THR A 279 12.08 3.94 38.16
CA THR A 279 12.46 4.28 39.56
C THR A 279 12.91 3.17 40.53
N ASP A 280 14.18 3.17 40.94
CA ASP A 280 14.62 3.77 42.22
C ASP A 280 16.16 3.78 42.32
N PRO A 281 16.77 4.75 43.04
CA PRO A 281 18.21 4.87 43.18
C PRO A 281 18.66 4.31 44.52
N GLU A 282 19.10 3.05 44.61
CA GLU A 282 19.98 2.59 45.69
C GLU A 282 20.47 1.15 45.46
N SER A 283 21.71 0.90 45.88
CA SER A 283 22.43 -0.39 45.98
C SER A 283 23.10 -0.96 44.72
N ILE A 284 24.37 -0.58 44.58
CA ILE A 284 25.44 -1.44 44.02
C ILE A 284 25.62 -2.63 44.98
N PRO A 285 25.82 -3.85 44.46
CA PRO A 285 27.02 -4.58 44.88
C PRO A 285 27.85 -5.09 43.69
N GLU A 286 29.14 -4.79 43.78
CA GLU A 286 30.25 -5.54 43.18
C GLU A 286 30.08 -7.03 43.48
N TRP A 287 30.19 -7.91 42.48
CA TRP A 287 30.99 -9.16 42.41
C TRP A 287 31.03 -9.61 40.95
#